data_AF-A0A2H1ITL8-F1
#
_entry.id   AF-A0A2H1ITL8-F1
#
_cell.length_a   1.000
_cell.length_b   1.000
_cell.length_c   1.000
_cell.angle_alpha   90.00
_cell.angle_beta   90.00
_cell.angle_gamma   90.00
#
_symmetry.space_group_name_H-M   'P 1'
#
loop_
_entity.id
_entity.type
_entity.pdbx_description
1 polymer ?
#
loop_
_entity_poly.entity_id
_entity_poly.type
_entity_poly.pdbx_seq_one_letter_code
_entity_poly.pdbx_strand_id
1 'polypeptide(L)'
;MRSDAELPAILSAGSAASAPGSTQIEMMGFPAESAVTGPADAERFLDWRVDNDADLIKIIVEDPAATEVPALSIESLAALVEGAHARGLLTVAHVVTAAAFDRGLDAGVDVLTHAPLDRALAPHTLERMRDQGTAVSPTLVMMRAMADARLGDHADAAFAVALDNVRAMLDTGITVIVGMTRAEAIRAVTSSAAEVWVAGVSRHRS
;
A
#
# COMPACT_ATOMS: atom_id res chain seq x y z
N MET A 1 -16.17 15.23 -7.06
CA MET A 1 -17.10 15.44 -5.93
C MET A 1 -16.39 14.93 -4.69
N ARG A 2 -15.89 15.81 -3.79
CA ARG A 2 -15.15 15.36 -2.60
C ARG A 2 -16.11 14.63 -1.66
N SER A 3 -15.64 13.54 -1.06
CA SER A 3 -16.42 12.73 -0.12
C SER A 3 -16.87 13.54 1.10
N ASP A 4 -18.16 13.47 1.44
CA ASP A 4 -18.70 13.98 2.70
C ASP A 4 -18.30 13.05 3.85
N ALA A 5 -17.75 13.60 4.93
CA ALA A 5 -17.27 12.85 6.08
C ALA A 5 -18.41 12.18 6.89
N GLU A 6 -19.66 12.59 6.69
CA GLU A 6 -20.82 12.03 7.40
C GLU A 6 -21.55 10.93 6.62
N LEU A 7 -21.14 10.65 5.37
CA LEU A 7 -21.74 9.63 4.52
C LEU A 7 -20.74 8.54 4.12
N PRO A 8 -21.22 7.33 3.77
CA PRO A 8 -20.37 6.33 3.12
C PRO A 8 -19.74 6.93 1.86
N ALA A 9 -18.42 6.84 1.77
CA ALA A 9 -17.65 7.37 0.66
C ALA A 9 -16.84 6.26 -0.03
N ILE A 10 -16.63 6.42 -1.33
CA ILE A 10 -15.68 5.63 -2.11
C ILE A 10 -14.52 6.57 -2.41
N LEU A 11 -13.32 6.19 -2.00
CA LEU A 11 -12.09 6.90 -2.32
C LEU A 11 -11.35 6.14 -3.41
N SER A 12 -10.92 6.84 -4.45
CA SER A 12 -10.18 6.28 -5.58
C SER A 12 -8.76 6.82 -5.64
N ALA A 13 -7.80 5.94 -5.88
CA ALA A 13 -6.40 6.32 -6.11
C ALA A 13 -6.05 6.51 -7.60
N GLY A 14 -6.82 5.90 -8.50
CA GLY A 14 -6.36 5.66 -9.87
C GLY A 14 -5.12 4.77 -9.92
N SER A 15 -4.21 5.06 -10.86
CA SER A 15 -2.96 4.31 -11.02
C SER A 15 -1.92 4.68 -9.96
N ALA A 16 -1.21 3.69 -9.44
CA ALA A 16 -0.17 3.88 -8.44
C ALA A 16 1.14 4.42 -9.04
N ALA A 17 1.84 5.24 -8.26
CA ALA A 17 3.24 5.57 -8.53
C ALA A 17 4.08 4.31 -8.43
N SER A 18 4.87 4.03 -9.46
CA SER A 18 5.82 2.92 -9.46
C SER A 18 7.06 3.27 -10.28
N ALA A 19 8.13 2.50 -10.12
CA ALA A 19 9.33 2.70 -10.92
C ALA A 19 9.07 2.39 -12.40
N PRO A 20 9.77 3.06 -13.34
CA PRO A 20 9.77 2.64 -14.75
C PRO A 20 10.17 1.18 -14.90
N GLY A 21 9.47 0.42 -15.75
CA GLY A 21 9.70 -1.01 -15.93
C GLY A 21 9.18 -1.91 -14.80
N SER A 22 8.37 -1.36 -13.88
CA SER A 22 7.73 -2.14 -12.83
C SER A 22 6.68 -3.11 -13.39
N THR A 23 6.36 -4.15 -12.62
CA THR A 23 5.26 -5.09 -12.94
C THR A 23 3.94 -4.36 -13.18
N GLN A 24 3.68 -3.26 -12.45
CA GLN A 24 2.44 -2.51 -12.59
C GLN A 24 2.28 -1.95 -14.00
N ILE A 25 3.36 -1.47 -14.61
CA ILE A 25 3.35 -0.91 -15.96
C ILE A 25 3.46 -2.03 -17.00
N GLU A 26 4.46 -2.91 -16.88
CA GLU A 26 4.79 -3.91 -17.91
C GLU A 26 3.76 -5.05 -18.01
N MET A 27 3.07 -5.37 -16.92
CA MET A 27 2.19 -6.54 -16.87
C MET A 27 0.76 -6.20 -16.45
N MET A 28 0.56 -5.24 -15.54
CA MET A 28 -0.78 -4.92 -15.01
C MET A 28 -1.49 -3.81 -15.80
N GLY A 29 -0.85 -3.26 -16.84
CA GLY A 29 -1.45 -2.30 -17.77
C GLY A 29 -1.61 -0.89 -17.20
N PHE A 30 -0.79 -0.51 -16.22
CA PHE A 30 -0.76 0.88 -15.76
C PHE A 30 -0.18 1.77 -16.88
N PRO A 31 -0.71 2.98 -17.06
CA PRO A 31 -0.24 3.90 -18.10
C PRO A 31 1.20 4.36 -17.79
N ALA A 32 1.99 4.66 -18.83
CA ALA A 32 3.39 5.07 -18.67
C ALA A 32 3.52 6.35 -17.81
N GLU A 33 2.49 7.20 -17.80
CA GLU A 33 2.38 8.40 -16.97
C GLU A 33 2.43 8.11 -15.47
N SER A 34 2.12 6.88 -15.03
CA SER A 34 2.21 6.47 -13.63
C SER A 34 3.64 6.12 -13.18
N ALA A 35 4.60 6.05 -14.11
CA ALA A 35 6.00 5.87 -13.77
C ALA A 35 6.53 7.12 -13.05
N VAL A 36 7.40 6.95 -12.04
CA VAL A 36 8.12 8.04 -11.38
C VAL A 36 9.61 7.78 -11.52
N THR A 37 10.29 8.62 -12.29
CA THR A 37 11.71 8.40 -12.67
C THR A 37 12.71 8.88 -11.61
N GLY A 38 12.26 9.68 -10.64
CA GLY A 38 13.10 10.24 -9.59
C GLY A 38 12.32 11.25 -8.72
N PRO A 39 12.96 11.84 -7.69
CA PRO A 39 12.30 12.77 -6.77
C PRO A 39 11.73 14.01 -7.48
N ALA A 40 12.47 14.56 -8.44
CA ALA A 40 12.04 15.73 -9.22
C ALA A 40 10.83 15.45 -10.13
N ASP A 41 10.53 14.18 -10.40
CA ASP A 41 9.41 13.76 -11.25
C ASP A 41 8.12 13.51 -10.44
N ALA A 42 8.21 13.54 -9.09
CA ALA A 42 7.08 13.30 -8.21
C ALA A 42 5.94 14.32 -8.42
N GLU A 43 6.28 15.61 -8.60
CA GLU A 43 5.28 16.65 -8.83
C GLU A 43 4.45 16.40 -10.10
N ARG A 44 5.11 15.99 -11.20
CA ARG A 44 4.41 15.65 -12.45
C ARG A 44 3.40 14.52 -12.22
N PHE A 45 3.81 13.45 -11.53
CA PHE A 45 2.91 12.33 -11.22
C PHE A 45 1.73 12.78 -10.35
N LEU A 46 1.99 13.58 -9.32
CA LEU A 46 0.96 14.06 -8.40
C LEU A 46 -0.04 14.99 -9.09
N ASP A 47 0.43 15.90 -9.94
CA ASP A 47 -0.43 16.77 -10.74
C ASP A 47 -1.30 15.95 -11.69
N TRP A 48 -0.70 14.99 -12.40
CA TRP A 48 -1.45 14.05 -13.22
C TRP A 48 -2.52 13.31 -12.42
N ARG A 49 -2.23 12.94 -11.16
CA ARG A 49 -3.21 12.24 -10.32
C ARG A 49 -4.36 13.13 -9.88
N VAL A 50 -4.08 14.38 -9.52
CA VAL A 50 -5.08 15.39 -9.16
C VAL A 50 -5.96 15.74 -10.35
N ASP A 51 -5.36 15.92 -11.53
CA ASP A 51 -6.07 16.22 -12.78
C ASP A 51 -7.00 15.07 -13.23
N ASN A 52 -6.76 13.87 -12.70
CA ASN A 52 -7.58 12.68 -12.93
C ASN A 52 -8.37 12.27 -11.67
N ASP A 53 -8.77 13.25 -10.85
CA ASP A 53 -9.71 13.12 -9.73
C ASP A 53 -9.32 12.04 -8.68
N ALA A 54 -8.03 11.88 -8.37
CA ALA A 54 -7.62 10.98 -7.29
C ALA A 54 -7.95 11.59 -5.90
N ASP A 55 -8.57 10.80 -5.04
CA ASP A 55 -8.88 11.15 -3.65
C ASP A 55 -7.71 10.86 -2.70
N LEU A 56 -6.79 9.99 -3.12
CA LEU A 56 -5.58 9.61 -2.40
C LEU A 56 -4.50 9.17 -3.38
N ILE A 57 -3.26 9.05 -2.90
CA ILE A 57 -2.12 8.62 -3.71
C ILE A 57 -1.72 7.19 -3.33
N LYS A 58 -1.77 6.28 -4.30
CA LYS A 58 -1.25 4.91 -4.15
C LYS A 58 0.22 4.88 -4.60
N ILE A 59 1.07 4.24 -3.81
CA ILE A 59 2.51 4.12 -4.08
C ILE A 59 2.93 2.66 -4.01
N ILE A 60 3.76 2.21 -4.94
CA ILE A 60 4.39 0.88 -4.90
C ILE A 60 5.74 1.01 -4.21
N VAL A 61 5.89 0.36 -3.06
CA VAL A 61 7.12 0.33 -2.28
C VAL A 61 7.66 -1.10 -2.27
N GLU A 62 8.66 -1.33 -3.13
CA GLU A 62 9.33 -2.62 -3.22
C GLU A 62 10.60 -2.66 -2.36
N ASP A 63 10.97 -3.87 -1.95
CA ASP A 63 12.29 -4.18 -1.42
C ASP A 63 13.23 -4.58 -2.56
N PRO A 64 14.21 -3.74 -2.95
CA PRO A 64 15.11 -4.02 -4.06
C PRO A 64 16.03 -5.23 -3.81
N ALA A 65 16.13 -5.73 -2.58
CA ALA A 65 16.87 -6.95 -2.28
C ALA A 65 16.03 -8.22 -2.45
N ALA A 66 14.70 -8.11 -2.48
CA ALA A 66 13.77 -9.24 -2.57
C ALA A 66 13.20 -9.47 -3.98
N THR A 67 13.32 -8.49 -4.87
CA THR A 67 12.81 -8.56 -6.24
C THR A 67 13.78 -7.96 -7.25
N GLU A 68 13.82 -8.56 -8.43
CA GLU A 68 14.56 -8.02 -9.59
C GLU A 68 13.79 -6.89 -10.31
N VAL A 69 12.55 -6.63 -9.88
CA VAL A 69 11.71 -5.57 -10.45
C VAL A 69 12.21 -4.21 -9.94
N PRO A 70 12.33 -3.19 -10.81
CA PRO A 70 12.75 -1.86 -10.41
C PRO A 70 11.94 -1.29 -9.23
N ALA A 71 12.64 -0.68 -8.27
CA ALA A 71 12.06 -0.05 -7.09
C ALA A 71 12.33 1.46 -7.10
N LEU A 72 11.38 2.25 -6.58
CA LEU A 72 11.59 3.68 -6.34
C LEU A 72 12.64 3.88 -5.23
N SER A 73 13.50 4.88 -5.36
CA SER A 73 14.43 5.26 -4.29
C SER A 73 13.68 5.87 -3.10
N ILE A 74 14.30 5.89 -1.91
CA ILE A 74 13.69 6.50 -0.72
C ILE A 74 13.37 7.98 -0.95
N GLU A 75 14.24 8.69 -1.67
CA GLU A 75 14.04 10.10 -2.01
C GLU A 75 12.82 10.30 -2.91
N SER A 76 12.57 9.39 -3.86
CA SER A 76 11.37 9.46 -4.70
C SER A 76 10.11 9.17 -3.90
N LEU A 77 10.16 8.20 -2.98
CA LEU A 77 9.03 7.87 -2.10
C LEU A 77 8.70 9.05 -1.18
N ALA A 78 9.71 9.66 -0.55
CA ALA A 78 9.53 10.82 0.32
C ALA A 78 8.95 12.01 -0.47
N ALA A 79 9.47 12.31 -1.66
CA ALA A 79 8.94 13.39 -2.51
C ALA A 79 7.48 13.18 -2.90
N LEU A 80 7.06 11.93 -3.15
CA LEU A 80 5.66 11.59 -3.42
C LEU A 80 4.77 11.81 -2.19
N VAL A 81 5.23 11.39 -1.01
CA VAL A 81 4.49 11.56 0.25
C VAL A 81 4.35 13.03 0.61
N GLU A 82 5.47 13.77 0.66
CA GLU A 82 5.48 15.20 0.97
C GLU A 82 4.59 15.99 0.00
N GLY A 83 4.69 15.68 -1.30
CA GLY A 83 3.89 16.33 -2.33
C GLY A 83 2.39 15.98 -2.25
N ALA A 84 2.04 14.75 -1.83
CA ALA A 84 0.66 14.36 -1.58
C ALA A 84 0.09 15.10 -0.36
N HIS A 85 0.85 15.16 0.74
CA HIS A 85 0.48 15.88 1.96
C HIS A 85 0.29 17.38 1.71
N ALA A 86 1.16 18.00 0.90
CA ALA A 86 1.02 19.40 0.48
C ALA A 86 -0.28 19.68 -0.30
N ARG A 87 -0.84 18.66 -0.96
CA ARG A 87 -2.13 18.69 -1.67
C ARG A 87 -3.31 18.30 -0.78
N GLY A 88 -3.06 17.96 0.49
CA GLY A 88 -4.07 17.48 1.44
C GLY A 88 -4.57 16.06 1.13
N LEU A 89 -3.77 15.25 0.43
CA LEU A 89 -4.09 13.87 0.05
C LEU A 89 -3.39 12.88 0.98
N LEU A 90 -4.07 11.77 1.27
CA LEU A 90 -3.49 10.63 1.98
C LEU A 90 -2.65 9.77 1.03
N THR A 91 -1.66 9.08 1.59
CA THR A 91 -0.84 8.09 0.90
C THR A 91 -1.10 6.67 1.37
N VAL A 92 -1.23 5.75 0.42
CA VAL A 92 -1.40 4.31 0.68
C VAL A 92 -0.30 3.56 -0.07
N ALA A 93 0.57 2.85 0.66
CA ALA A 93 1.65 2.09 0.03
C ALA A 93 1.34 0.61 -0.06
N HIS A 94 1.62 0.01 -1.21
CA HIS A 94 1.81 -1.43 -1.34
C HIS A 94 3.18 -1.81 -0.77
N VAL A 95 3.20 -2.67 0.26
CA VAL A 95 4.39 -3.18 0.94
C VAL A 95 4.21 -4.66 1.28
N VAL A 96 5.06 -5.54 0.76
CA VAL A 96 4.90 -7.00 0.93
C VAL A 96 5.99 -7.68 1.76
N THR A 97 7.07 -6.97 2.07
CA THR A 97 8.17 -7.46 2.92
C THR A 97 8.35 -6.57 4.15
N ALA A 98 8.97 -7.11 5.21
CA ALA A 98 9.33 -6.31 6.38
C ALA A 98 10.29 -5.16 6.04
N ALA A 99 11.19 -5.34 5.06
CA ALA A 99 12.05 -4.26 4.60
C ALA A 99 11.27 -3.17 3.84
N ALA A 100 10.26 -3.54 3.03
CA ALA A 100 9.39 -2.57 2.37
C ALA A 100 8.57 -1.75 3.38
N PHE A 101 8.19 -2.35 4.51
CA PHE A 101 7.59 -1.62 5.64
C PHE A 101 8.51 -0.51 6.15
N ASP A 102 9.78 -0.82 6.43
CA ASP A 102 10.75 0.18 6.90
C ASP A 102 10.93 1.31 5.88
N ARG A 103 10.99 0.99 4.57
CA ARG A 103 11.06 1.98 3.49
C ARG A 103 9.84 2.89 3.43
N GLY A 104 8.64 2.34 3.65
CA GLY A 104 7.41 3.11 3.72
C GLY A 104 7.39 4.10 4.90
N LEU A 105 7.92 3.67 6.05
CA LEU A 105 8.06 4.52 7.24
C LEU A 105 9.16 5.56 7.10
N ASP A 106 10.23 5.27 6.34
CA ASP A 106 11.27 6.24 6.00
C ASP A 106 10.71 7.35 5.11
N ALA A 107 9.77 7.02 4.23
CA ALA A 107 9.09 7.97 3.36
C ALA A 107 7.94 8.73 4.05
N GLY A 108 7.47 8.28 5.22
CA GLY A 108 6.38 8.92 5.95
C GLY A 108 4.97 8.57 5.47
N VAL A 109 4.77 7.37 4.91
CA VAL A 109 3.47 6.92 4.39
C VAL A 109 2.40 6.85 5.50
N ASP A 110 1.16 7.23 5.15
CA ASP A 110 0.02 7.22 6.08
C ASP A 110 -0.55 5.81 6.32
N VAL A 111 -0.70 5.01 5.26
CA VAL A 111 -1.27 3.66 5.33
C VAL A 111 -0.39 2.64 4.59
N LEU A 112 0.08 1.63 5.30
CA LEU A 112 0.82 0.50 4.74
C LEU A 112 -0.13 -0.65 4.39
N THR A 113 0.00 -1.21 3.19
CA THR A 113 -0.80 -2.35 2.69
C THR A 113 0.10 -3.46 2.19
N HIS A 114 0.39 -4.40 3.06
CA HIS A 114 -0.20 -5.74 3.20
C HIS A 114 0.32 -6.25 4.55
N ALA A 115 0.13 -7.52 4.93
CA ALA A 115 0.88 -8.12 6.03
C ALA A 115 2.12 -8.84 5.49
N PRO A 116 3.35 -8.57 5.98
CA PRO A 116 4.55 -9.26 5.50
C PRO A 116 4.49 -10.76 5.75
N LEU A 117 4.88 -11.54 4.73
CA LEU A 117 4.98 -13.00 4.78
C LEU A 117 6.42 -13.49 5.02
N ASP A 118 7.41 -12.62 4.80
CA ASP A 118 8.83 -12.97 4.74
C ASP A 118 9.45 -13.14 6.14
N ARG A 119 9.16 -12.22 7.06
CA ARG A 119 9.67 -12.27 8.44
C ARG A 119 8.82 -11.43 9.40
N ALA A 120 9.07 -11.64 10.68
CA ALA A 120 8.52 -10.80 11.73
C ALA A 120 9.03 -9.36 11.60
N LEU A 121 8.15 -8.38 11.81
CA LEU A 121 8.53 -6.99 11.96
C LEU A 121 9.38 -6.82 13.22
N ALA A 122 10.43 -6.01 13.11
CA ALA A 122 11.27 -5.71 14.25
C ALA A 122 10.52 -4.80 15.24
N PRO A 123 10.81 -4.87 16.56
CA PRO A 123 10.16 -4.00 17.55
C PRO A 123 10.26 -2.52 17.22
N HIS A 124 11.43 -2.07 16.72
CA HIS A 124 11.62 -0.68 16.33
C HIS A 124 10.73 -0.26 15.14
N THR A 125 10.40 -1.16 14.22
CA THR A 125 9.46 -0.90 13.12
C THR A 125 8.05 -0.65 13.67
N LEU A 126 7.60 -1.45 14.64
CA LEU A 126 6.29 -1.29 15.30
C LEU A 126 6.23 0.01 16.11
N GLU A 127 7.29 0.35 16.84
CA GLU A 127 7.40 1.62 17.57
C GLU A 127 7.30 2.81 16.62
N ARG A 128 8.00 2.77 15.48
CA ARG A 128 7.92 3.81 14.45
C ARG A 128 6.51 3.95 13.88
N MET A 129 5.84 2.84 13.54
CA MET A 129 4.45 2.88 13.05
C MET A 129 3.53 3.59 14.05
N ARG A 130 3.64 3.23 15.34
CA ARG A 130 2.85 3.86 16.40
C ARG A 130 3.16 5.35 16.55
N ASP A 131 4.43 5.70 16.63
CA ASP A 131 4.88 7.07 16.92
C ASP A 131 4.60 8.02 15.74
N GLN A 132 4.65 7.52 14.49
CA GLN A 132 4.26 8.25 13.28
C GLN A 132 2.75 8.29 13.05
N GLY A 133 1.97 7.47 13.77
CA GLY A 133 0.53 7.32 13.53
C GLY A 133 0.19 6.59 12.22
N THR A 134 1.15 5.86 11.64
CA THR A 134 0.96 5.10 10.41
C THR A 134 -0.01 3.94 10.64
N ALA A 135 -1.06 3.88 9.83
CA ALA A 135 -2.04 2.79 9.87
C ALA A 135 -1.62 1.64 8.94
N VAL A 136 -2.28 0.49 9.10
CA VAL A 136 -2.02 -0.70 8.28
C VAL A 136 -3.31 -1.34 7.79
N SER A 137 -3.34 -1.76 6.53
CA SER A 137 -4.35 -2.68 6.01
C SER A 137 -3.69 -4.02 5.65
N PRO A 138 -3.85 -5.07 6.48
CA PRO A 138 -3.07 -6.29 6.33
C PRO A 138 -3.57 -7.21 5.20
N THR A 139 -4.82 -7.05 4.75
CA THR A 139 -5.41 -7.78 3.61
C THR A 139 -5.22 -9.31 3.70
N LEU A 140 -5.38 -9.89 4.89
CA LEU A 140 -5.01 -11.29 5.17
C LEU A 140 -5.62 -12.32 4.21
N VAL A 141 -6.81 -12.08 3.66
CA VAL A 141 -7.42 -12.96 2.64
C VAL A 141 -6.57 -13.02 1.36
N MET A 142 -6.12 -11.86 0.86
CA MET A 142 -5.20 -11.77 -0.27
C MET A 142 -3.87 -12.43 0.08
N MET A 143 -3.31 -12.15 1.26
CA MET A 143 -2.01 -12.69 1.64
C MET A 143 -2.03 -14.21 1.81
N ARG A 144 -3.16 -14.79 2.25
CA ARG A 144 -3.35 -16.25 2.23
C ARG A 144 -3.29 -16.80 0.81
N ALA A 145 -4.07 -16.22 -0.11
CA ALA A 145 -4.09 -16.65 -1.50
C ALA A 145 -2.70 -16.52 -2.16
N MET A 146 -1.96 -15.45 -1.83
CA MET A 146 -0.60 -15.25 -2.32
C MET A 146 0.39 -16.28 -1.77
N ALA A 147 0.29 -16.62 -0.48
CA ALA A 147 1.10 -17.67 0.13
C ALA A 147 0.83 -19.02 -0.56
N ASP A 148 -0.44 -19.39 -0.74
CA ASP A 148 -0.83 -20.65 -1.40
C ASP A 148 -0.32 -20.71 -2.85
N ALA A 149 -0.41 -19.59 -3.59
CA ALA A 149 -0.04 -19.54 -5.00
C ALA A 149 1.47 -19.53 -5.25
N ARG A 150 2.28 -19.02 -4.31
CA ARG A 150 3.71 -18.76 -4.55
C ARG A 150 4.68 -19.50 -3.64
N LEU A 151 4.23 -20.00 -2.49
CA LEU A 151 5.13 -20.56 -1.47
C LEU A 151 4.97 -22.07 -1.28
N GLY A 152 3.98 -22.70 -1.91
CA GLY A 152 3.77 -24.14 -1.89
C GLY A 152 3.69 -24.68 -0.46
N ASP A 153 4.52 -25.67 -0.13
CA ASP A 153 4.57 -26.29 1.21
C ASP A 153 4.92 -25.30 2.34
N HIS A 154 5.48 -24.14 2.02
CA HIS A 154 5.80 -23.09 3.00
C HIS A 154 4.65 -22.10 3.23
N ALA A 155 3.53 -22.23 2.52
CA ALA A 155 2.42 -21.28 2.56
C ALA A 155 1.85 -21.08 3.97
N ASP A 156 1.59 -22.16 4.70
CA ASP A 156 1.03 -22.07 6.06
C ASP A 156 2.02 -21.42 7.04
N ALA A 157 3.31 -21.73 6.93
CA ALA A 157 4.34 -21.13 7.78
C ALA A 157 4.50 -19.62 7.51
N ALA A 158 4.53 -19.21 6.24
CA ALA A 158 4.58 -17.81 5.87
C ALA A 158 3.31 -17.05 6.28
N PHE A 159 2.13 -17.67 6.14
CA PHE A 159 0.88 -17.07 6.58
C PHE A 159 0.82 -16.93 8.11
N ALA A 160 1.40 -17.86 8.87
CA ALA A 160 1.54 -17.72 10.31
C ALA A 160 2.37 -16.48 10.69
N VAL A 161 3.47 -16.19 9.95
CA VAL A 161 4.25 -14.96 10.13
C VAL A 161 3.39 -13.71 9.90
N ALA A 162 2.57 -13.68 8.85
CA ALA A 162 1.65 -12.56 8.62
C ALA A 162 0.63 -12.38 9.75
N LEU A 163 0.08 -13.48 10.29
CA LEU A 163 -0.83 -13.41 11.44
C LEU A 163 -0.14 -12.88 12.70
N ASP A 164 1.09 -13.31 12.96
CA ASP A 164 1.88 -12.85 14.11
C ASP A 164 2.27 -11.38 13.98
N ASN A 165 2.60 -10.91 12.78
CA ASN A 165 2.81 -9.49 12.50
C ASN A 165 1.55 -8.66 12.80
N VAL A 166 0.37 -9.12 12.36
CA VAL A 166 -0.90 -8.41 12.64
C VAL A 166 -1.21 -8.39 14.14
N ARG A 167 -0.96 -9.49 14.86
CA ARG A 167 -1.10 -9.53 16.33
C ARG A 167 -0.18 -8.51 16.99
N ALA A 168 1.10 -8.49 16.61
CA ALA A 168 2.07 -7.54 17.16
C ALA A 168 1.67 -6.07 16.90
N MET A 169 1.08 -5.79 15.73
CA MET A 169 0.54 -4.45 15.42
C MET A 169 -0.61 -4.08 16.34
N LEU A 170 -1.56 -4.99 16.54
CA LEU A 170 -2.71 -4.79 17.45
C LEU A 170 -2.24 -4.59 18.90
N ASP A 171 -1.31 -5.41 19.37
CA ASP A 171 -0.78 -5.35 20.75
C ASP A 171 -0.01 -4.04 21.01
N THR A 172 0.57 -3.44 19.96
CA THR A 172 1.29 -2.15 20.04
C THR A 172 0.34 -0.94 19.95
N GLY A 173 -0.95 -1.16 19.66
CA GLY A 173 -1.95 -0.11 19.50
C GLY A 173 -1.92 0.58 18.14
N ILE A 174 -1.35 -0.04 17.11
CA ILE A 174 -1.36 0.47 15.74
C ILE A 174 -2.77 0.37 15.16
N THR A 175 -3.18 1.39 14.40
CA THR A 175 -4.50 1.39 13.74
C THR A 175 -4.53 0.38 12.61
N VAL A 176 -5.35 -0.67 12.75
CA VAL A 176 -5.58 -1.68 11.71
C VAL A 176 -6.90 -1.38 10.98
N ILE A 177 -6.82 -1.17 9.67
CA ILE A 177 -7.96 -0.89 8.79
C ILE A 177 -8.35 -2.17 8.06
N VAL A 178 -9.65 -2.49 8.09
CA VAL A 178 -10.20 -3.60 7.31
C VAL A 178 -10.25 -3.19 5.84
N GLY A 179 -9.36 -3.76 5.03
CA GLY A 179 -9.35 -3.63 3.57
C GLY A 179 -9.45 -4.98 2.91
N MET A 180 -10.31 -5.11 1.90
CA MET A 180 -10.30 -6.24 0.98
C MET A 180 -9.67 -5.80 -0.34
N THR A 181 -8.51 -6.35 -0.69
CA THR A 181 -7.97 -6.24 -2.04
C THR A 181 -8.50 -7.42 -2.83
N ARG A 182 -9.37 -7.19 -3.82
CA ARG A 182 -9.83 -8.29 -4.67
C ARG A 182 -8.72 -8.63 -5.68
N ALA A 183 -7.97 -9.68 -5.39
CA ALA A 183 -6.85 -10.21 -6.19
C ALA A 183 -7.27 -11.01 -7.43
N GLU A 184 -8.56 -11.32 -7.56
CA GLU A 184 -9.04 -12.34 -8.49
C GLU A 184 -9.15 -11.78 -9.91
N ALA A 185 -8.04 -11.74 -10.62
CA ALA A 185 -8.02 -11.58 -12.07
C ALA A 185 -7.04 -12.56 -12.73
N ILE A 186 -7.18 -13.85 -12.43
CA ILE A 186 -6.83 -14.91 -13.39
C ILE A 186 -8.10 -15.72 -13.66
N ARG A 187 -8.71 -15.39 -14.81
CA ARG A 187 -9.91 -15.94 -15.48
C ARG A 187 -11.27 -15.33 -15.13
N ALA A 188 -11.77 -14.60 -16.14
CA ALA A 188 -13.15 -14.25 -16.47
C ALA A 188 -13.79 -13.07 -15.72
N VAL A 189 -13.70 -11.88 -16.32
CA VAL A 189 -14.80 -10.96 -16.74
C VAL A 189 -14.23 -9.51 -16.77
N THR A 190 -14.71 -8.79 -17.77
CA THR A 190 -14.28 -7.49 -18.33
C THR A 190 -14.29 -6.28 -17.37
N SER A 191 -13.40 -5.33 -17.71
CA SER A 191 -13.36 -3.87 -17.42
C SER A 191 -12.99 -3.35 -16.02
N SER A 192 -11.91 -2.55 -16.04
CA SER A 192 -11.33 -1.63 -15.03
C SER A 192 -10.99 -2.20 -13.65
N ALA A 193 -9.70 -2.40 -13.42
CA ALA A 193 -9.13 -2.56 -12.09
C ALA A 193 -9.15 -1.21 -11.36
N ALA A 194 -10.15 -1.02 -10.50
CA ALA A 194 -10.15 0.00 -9.47
C ALA A 194 -10.25 -0.70 -8.11
N GLU A 195 -9.26 -0.49 -7.24
CA GLU A 195 -9.34 -0.94 -5.84
C GLU A 195 -10.47 -0.17 -5.15
N VAL A 196 -11.47 -0.89 -4.62
CA VAL A 196 -12.55 -0.30 -3.84
C VAL A 196 -12.14 -0.32 -2.36
N TRP A 197 -11.89 0.86 -1.80
CA TRP A 197 -11.69 1.04 -0.36
C TRP A 197 -13.02 1.43 0.29
N VAL A 198 -13.52 0.60 1.22
CA VAL A 198 -14.67 0.93 2.08
C VAL A 198 -14.16 1.17 3.50
N ALA A 199 -14.12 2.42 3.93
CA ALA A 199 -13.79 2.76 5.32
C ALA A 199 -15.09 2.80 6.16
N GLY A 200 -15.29 1.81 7.02
CA GLY A 200 -16.31 1.85 8.07
C GLY A 200 -15.67 2.19 9.41
N VAL A 201 -15.91 3.39 9.94
CA VAL A 201 -15.47 3.77 11.30
C VAL A 201 -16.56 3.36 12.29
N SER A 202 -16.33 2.33 13.10
CA SER A 202 -17.17 2.03 14.26
C SER A 202 -16.70 2.87 15.46
N ARG A 203 -17.50 3.84 15.90
CA ARG A 203 -17.31 4.49 17.20
C ARG A 203 -18.23 3.81 18.22
N HIS A 204 -17.65 3.07 19.16
CA HIS A 204 -18.35 2.75 20.41
C HIS A 204 -18.44 4.00 21.27
N ARG A 205 -19.67 4.48 21.48
CA ARG A 205 -19.97 5.45 22.53
C ARG A 205 -20.11 4.70 23.85
N SER A 206 -19.34 5.09 24.84
CA SER A 206 -19.67 4.95 26.27
C SER A 206 -20.33 6.24 26.74
#